data_AF-A0A8T5YN07-F1
#
_entry.id   AF-A0A8T5YN07-F1
#
_cell.length_a   1.000
_cell.length_b   1.000
_cell.length_c   1.000
_cell.angle_alpha   90.00
_cell.angle_beta   90.00
_cell.angle_gamma   90.00
#
_symmetry.space_group_name_H-M   'P 1'
#
loop_
_entity.id
_entity.type
_entity.pdbx_description
1 polymer ?
#
loop_
_entity_poly.entity_id
_entity_poly.type
_entity_poly.pdbx_seq_one_letter_code
_entity_poly.pdbx_strand_id
1 'polypeptide(L)'
;AALTSNVKINGISRKGATNSTVDLLLTGTAGTTIINGSVKDSNNVIWRLPASVVVGVDGTVMVTATCSVSGAVAALAGTITEINTPTRGWVSVTNPAAATVGTPAETDAELRIRQSQSVALPSITPFEALDGAVSNVTGVTRHKLYENDTGSEDGNGLPPHSVAVIVDGGDVTDIAQAIRGNKGQGTATHGTT
;
A
#
# COMPACT_ATOMS: atom_id res chain seq x y z
N ALA A 1 18.62 1.74 -17.70
CA ALA A 1 17.73 0.65 -18.15
C ALA A 1 18.06 -0.74 -17.59
N ALA A 2 18.92 -0.89 -16.56
CA ALA A 2 19.35 -2.21 -16.05
C ALA A 2 18.68 -2.67 -14.73
N LEU A 3 17.91 -1.81 -14.05
CA LEU A 3 17.34 -2.10 -12.73
C LEU A 3 15.91 -2.66 -12.77
N THR A 4 15.19 -2.51 -13.88
CA THR A 4 13.81 -3.01 -14.04
C THR A 4 13.76 -4.54 -14.21
N SER A 5 14.89 -5.18 -14.53
CA SER A 5 14.94 -6.63 -14.82
C SER A 5 15.06 -7.50 -13.57
N ASN A 6 15.66 -7.01 -12.48
CA ASN A 6 15.86 -7.81 -11.26
C ASN A 6 14.63 -7.84 -10.35
N VAL A 7 13.67 -6.94 -10.58
CA VAL A 7 12.45 -6.82 -9.76
C VAL A 7 11.44 -7.95 -10.06
N LYS A 8 11.57 -8.63 -11.21
CA LYS A 8 10.72 -9.78 -11.57
C LYS A 8 11.04 -11.08 -10.84
N ILE A 9 12.23 -11.24 -10.28
CA ILE A 9 12.65 -12.50 -9.63
C ILE A 9 12.05 -12.67 -8.23
N ASN A 10 11.63 -11.57 -7.57
CA ASN A 10 11.13 -11.60 -6.19
C ASN A 10 9.62 -11.31 -6.03
N GLY A 11 8.85 -11.19 -7.12
CA GLY A 11 7.39 -10.97 -7.04
C GLY A 11 6.94 -9.60 -6.53
N ILE A 12 7.86 -8.67 -6.30
CA ILE A 12 7.57 -7.34 -5.78
C ILE A 12 7.40 -6.38 -6.96
N SER A 13 6.19 -5.90 -7.26
CA SER A 13 6.03 -4.78 -8.20
C SER A 13 6.35 -3.45 -7.52
N ARG A 14 6.91 -2.49 -8.26
CA ARG A 14 6.98 -1.08 -7.79
C ARG A 14 5.55 -0.60 -7.54
N LYS A 15 5.33 0.12 -6.44
CA LYS A 15 4.09 0.88 -6.28
C LYS A 15 4.11 2.00 -7.33
N GLY A 16 3.21 1.93 -8.29
CA GLY A 16 3.11 2.96 -9.34
C GLY A 16 2.72 4.31 -8.72
N ALA A 17 3.15 5.40 -9.36
CA ALA A 17 2.63 6.72 -9.02
C ALA A 17 1.11 6.72 -9.22
N THR A 18 0.37 7.30 -8.27
CA THR A 18 -1.04 7.60 -8.48
C THR A 18 -1.15 9.07 -8.91
N ASN A 19 -2.11 9.34 -9.79
CA ASN A 19 -2.37 10.70 -10.23
C ASN A 19 -3.22 11.42 -9.17
N SER A 20 -2.94 12.70 -8.93
CA SER A 20 -3.84 13.53 -8.13
C SER A 20 -5.22 13.64 -8.77
N THR A 21 -6.26 13.77 -7.94
CA THR A 21 -7.65 13.95 -8.38
C THR A 21 -8.27 15.18 -7.73
N VAL A 22 -9.18 15.83 -8.44
CA VAL A 22 -9.85 17.05 -7.96
C VAL A 22 -11.30 17.08 -8.45
N ASP A 23 -12.19 17.53 -7.58
CA ASP A 23 -13.58 17.77 -7.96
C ASP A 23 -13.74 19.16 -8.54
N LEU A 24 -14.31 19.22 -9.75
CA LEU A 24 -14.53 20.42 -10.53
C LEU A 24 -16.02 20.69 -10.67
N LEU A 25 -16.39 21.94 -10.42
CA LEU A 25 -17.68 22.50 -10.78
C LEU A 25 -17.57 23.13 -12.16
N LEU A 26 -18.29 22.55 -13.13
CA LEU A 26 -18.43 23.10 -14.46
C LEU A 26 -19.75 23.85 -14.58
N THR A 27 -19.76 24.94 -15.34
CA THR A 27 -20.98 25.67 -15.69
C THR A 27 -21.12 25.79 -17.20
N GLY A 28 -22.35 25.71 -17.69
CA GLY A 28 -22.63 25.73 -19.12
C GLY A 28 -24.11 25.69 -19.46
N THR A 29 -24.40 25.58 -20.75
CA THR A 29 -25.76 25.36 -21.26
C THR A 29 -26.23 23.95 -20.88
N ALA A 30 -27.43 23.84 -20.31
CA ALA A 30 -28.04 22.57 -19.96
C ALA A 30 -28.05 21.57 -21.13
N GLY A 31 -27.70 20.31 -20.85
CA GLY A 31 -27.62 19.24 -21.87
C GLY A 31 -26.34 19.26 -22.72
N THR A 32 -25.42 20.20 -22.50
CA THR A 32 -24.11 20.19 -23.18
C THR A 32 -23.33 18.94 -22.78
N THR A 33 -22.86 18.18 -23.76
CA THR A 33 -22.00 17.01 -23.55
C THR A 33 -20.55 17.38 -23.85
N ILE A 34 -19.67 17.22 -22.87
CA ILE A 34 -18.23 17.44 -22.95
C ILE A 34 -17.56 16.07 -23.05
N ILE A 35 -16.82 15.84 -24.13
CA ILE A 35 -16.18 14.55 -24.42
C ILE A 35 -14.67 14.70 -24.27
N ASN A 36 -14.05 13.86 -23.44
CA ASN A 36 -12.60 13.88 -23.16
C ASN A 36 -12.07 15.29 -22.86
N GLY A 37 -12.83 16.07 -22.09
CA GLY A 37 -12.48 17.45 -21.75
C GLY A 37 -11.21 17.54 -20.90
N SER A 38 -10.52 18.66 -20.96
CA SER A 38 -9.43 19.00 -20.05
C SER A 38 -9.44 20.48 -19.67
N VAL A 39 -8.87 20.75 -18.50
CA VAL A 39 -8.75 22.08 -17.90
C VAL A 39 -7.33 22.29 -17.38
N LYS A 40 -6.97 23.52 -17.08
CA LYS A 40 -5.69 23.89 -16.49
C LYS A 40 -5.86 24.64 -15.18
N ASP A 41 -4.88 24.45 -14.31
CA ASP A 41 -4.68 25.29 -13.13
C ASP A 41 -3.80 26.52 -13.43
N SER A 42 -3.66 27.39 -12.43
CA SER A 42 -2.79 28.57 -12.47
C SER A 42 -1.30 28.26 -12.71
N ASN A 43 -0.88 27.01 -12.54
CA ASN A 43 0.48 26.54 -12.78
C ASN A 43 0.63 25.83 -14.14
N ASN A 44 -0.37 25.93 -15.02
CA ASN A 44 -0.44 25.23 -16.32
C ASN A 44 -0.47 23.70 -16.23
N VAL A 45 -0.83 23.13 -15.08
CA VAL A 45 -1.04 21.68 -14.93
C VAL A 45 -2.36 21.31 -15.58
N ILE A 46 -2.34 20.30 -16.45
CA ILE A 46 -3.53 19.81 -17.16
C ILE A 46 -4.24 18.76 -16.31
N TRP A 47 -5.55 18.95 -16.12
CA TRP A 47 -6.46 18.02 -15.47
C TRP A 47 -7.47 17.50 -16.49
N ARG A 48 -7.60 16.18 -16.59
CA ARG A 48 -8.44 15.48 -17.57
C ARG A 48 -9.78 15.12 -16.92
N LEU A 49 -10.86 15.47 -17.59
CA LEU A 49 -12.20 15.08 -17.20
C LEU A 49 -12.47 13.62 -17.60
N PRO A 50 -13.55 13.00 -17.07
CA PRO A 50 -14.05 11.72 -17.56
C PRO A 50 -14.35 11.76 -19.06
N ALA A 51 -14.45 10.57 -19.66
CA ALA A 51 -14.67 10.41 -21.11
C ALA A 51 -15.92 11.16 -21.62
N SER A 52 -16.96 11.25 -20.80
CA SER A 52 -18.19 12.00 -21.11
C SER A 52 -18.74 12.65 -19.85
N VAL A 53 -19.07 13.93 -19.95
CA VAL A 53 -19.68 14.74 -18.89
C VAL A 53 -20.86 15.49 -19.49
N VAL A 54 -22.01 15.48 -18.83
CA VAL A 54 -23.21 16.19 -19.28
C VAL A 54 -23.56 17.27 -18.28
N VAL A 55 -23.74 18.51 -18.74
CA VAL A 55 -24.16 19.64 -17.91
C VAL A 55 -25.63 19.46 -17.53
N GLY A 56 -25.93 19.59 -16.23
CA GLY A 56 -27.27 19.44 -15.67
C GLY A 56 -28.25 20.51 -16.15
N VAL A 57 -29.54 20.31 -15.83
CA VAL A 57 -30.63 21.23 -16.21
C VAL A 57 -30.51 22.60 -15.53
N ASP A 58 -29.84 22.65 -14.39
CA ASP A 58 -29.45 23.83 -13.63
C ASP A 58 -28.26 24.58 -14.25
N GLY A 59 -27.67 24.04 -15.33
CA GLY A 59 -26.52 24.63 -16.01
C GLY A 59 -25.20 24.36 -15.30
N THR A 60 -25.16 23.43 -14.33
CA THR A 60 -23.92 23.05 -13.64
C THR A 60 -23.71 21.54 -13.62
N VAL A 61 -22.48 21.10 -13.36
CA VAL A 61 -22.16 19.68 -13.11
C VAL A 61 -20.88 19.56 -12.29
N MET A 62 -20.88 18.66 -11.31
CA MET A 62 -19.71 18.28 -10.53
C MET A 62 -19.05 17.03 -11.14
N VAL A 63 -17.74 17.09 -11.40
CA VAL A 63 -16.97 15.96 -11.93
C VAL A 63 -15.61 15.85 -11.29
N THR A 64 -15.14 14.62 -11.11
CA THR A 64 -13.77 14.37 -10.66
C THR A 64 -12.84 14.33 -11.86
N ALA A 65 -11.90 15.26 -11.92
CA ALA A 65 -10.83 15.30 -12.91
C ALA A 65 -9.54 14.67 -12.36
N THR A 66 -8.74 14.08 -13.24
CA THR A 66 -7.46 13.44 -12.91
C THR A 66 -6.31 14.24 -13.50
N CYS A 67 -5.28 14.50 -12.71
CA CYS A 67 -4.08 15.19 -13.18
C CYS A 67 -3.41 14.38 -14.31
N SER A 68 -2.99 15.06 -15.38
CA SER A 68 -2.26 14.42 -16.47
C SER A 68 -0.80 14.11 -16.12
N VAL A 69 -0.29 14.67 -15.02
CA VAL A 69 1.05 14.42 -14.48
C VAL A 69 0.93 13.51 -13.27
N SER A 70 1.70 12.42 -13.29
CA SER A 70 1.75 11.47 -12.18
C SER A 70 2.56 11.98 -11.00
N GLY A 71 2.04 11.79 -9.79
CA GLY A 71 2.69 12.18 -8.54
C GLY A 71 1.84 13.10 -7.68
N ALA A 72 2.44 13.63 -6.61
CA ALA A 72 1.80 14.52 -5.65
C ALA A 72 1.66 15.95 -6.21
N VAL A 73 0.73 16.14 -7.14
CA VAL A 73 0.39 17.47 -7.65
C VAL A 73 -0.73 18.06 -6.82
N ALA A 74 -0.45 19.16 -6.12
CA ALA A 74 -1.45 19.89 -5.34
C ALA A 74 -2.08 21.01 -6.19
N ALA A 75 -3.40 21.17 -6.06
CA ALA A 75 -4.12 22.35 -6.54
C ALA A 75 -5.00 22.88 -5.41
N LEU A 76 -4.92 24.18 -5.12
CA LEU A 76 -5.71 24.81 -4.07
C LEU A 76 -7.12 25.10 -4.57
N ALA A 77 -8.08 25.33 -3.67
CA ALA A 77 -9.42 25.75 -4.06
C ALA A 77 -9.38 27.01 -4.94
N GLY A 78 -10.16 27.01 -6.04
CA GLY A 78 -10.26 28.12 -6.97
C GLY A 78 -9.07 28.33 -7.91
N THR A 79 -8.07 27.44 -7.97
CA THR A 79 -6.92 27.58 -8.88
C THR A 79 -7.16 27.00 -10.27
N ILE A 80 -8.15 26.12 -10.43
CA ILE A 80 -8.46 25.46 -11.71
C ILE A 80 -9.58 26.21 -12.40
N THR A 81 -9.23 27.18 -13.25
CA THR A 81 -10.20 28.09 -13.87
C THR A 81 -10.13 28.16 -15.39
N GLU A 82 -9.08 27.62 -16.01
CA GLU A 82 -8.87 27.71 -17.46
C GLU A 82 -9.36 26.43 -18.17
N ILE A 83 -10.20 26.61 -19.19
CA ILE A 83 -10.64 25.51 -20.05
C ILE A 83 -9.59 25.27 -21.15
N ASN A 84 -9.03 24.07 -21.20
CA ASN A 84 -8.00 23.72 -22.20
C ASN A 84 -8.60 23.16 -23.51
N THR A 85 -9.71 22.42 -23.43
CA THR A 85 -10.45 21.92 -24.60
C THR A 85 -11.84 22.55 -24.65
N PRO A 86 -12.00 23.72 -25.29
CA PRO A 86 -13.28 24.42 -25.32
C PRO A 86 -14.33 23.58 -26.05
N THR A 87 -15.49 23.42 -25.42
CA THR A 87 -16.66 22.73 -25.99
C THR A 87 -17.80 23.74 -26.08
N ARG A 88 -18.51 23.79 -27.21
CA ARG A 88 -19.64 24.72 -27.39
C ARG A 88 -20.71 24.46 -26.33
N GLY A 89 -21.03 25.48 -25.54
CA GLY A 89 -21.97 25.37 -24.41
C GLY A 89 -21.28 25.23 -23.05
N TRP A 90 -19.97 24.98 -23.00
CA TRP A 90 -19.19 25.06 -21.76
C TRP A 90 -18.72 26.50 -21.53
N VAL A 91 -19.07 27.07 -20.37
CA VAL A 91 -18.85 28.49 -20.05
C VAL A 91 -17.68 28.66 -19.08
N SER A 92 -17.66 27.94 -17.96
CA SER A 92 -16.58 28.06 -16.97
C SER A 92 -16.31 26.76 -16.21
N VAL A 93 -15.18 26.73 -15.52
CA VAL A 93 -14.80 25.68 -14.59
C VAL A 93 -14.19 26.31 -13.35
N THR A 94 -14.44 25.72 -12.18
CA THR A 94 -13.78 26.06 -10.93
C THR A 94 -13.69 24.83 -10.04
N ASN A 95 -12.71 24.77 -9.15
CA ASN A 95 -12.63 23.72 -8.13
C ASN A 95 -13.04 24.30 -6.75
N PRO A 96 -14.19 23.90 -6.18
CA PRO A 96 -14.64 24.44 -4.90
C PRO A 96 -13.76 24.01 -3.71
N ALA A 97 -13.08 22.87 -3.83
CA ALA A 97 -12.16 22.34 -2.84
C ALA A 97 -10.77 22.10 -3.43
N ALA A 98 -9.77 21.98 -2.55
CA ALA A 98 -8.41 21.61 -2.95
C ALA A 98 -8.37 20.17 -3.50
N ALA A 99 -7.42 19.91 -4.40
CA ALA A 99 -7.19 18.59 -4.96
C ALA A 99 -6.68 17.61 -3.90
N THR A 100 -7.11 16.35 -4.04
CA THR A 100 -6.51 15.22 -3.33
C THR A 100 -5.20 14.87 -4.02
N VAL A 101 -4.09 15.08 -3.32
CA VAL A 101 -2.75 14.79 -3.85
C VAL A 101 -2.56 13.29 -4.04
N GLY A 102 -2.05 12.91 -5.21
CA GLY A 102 -1.62 11.53 -5.47
C GLY A 102 -0.37 11.18 -4.67
N THR A 103 0.02 9.91 -4.71
CA THR A 103 1.28 9.45 -4.14
C THR A 103 2.40 9.56 -5.19
N PRO A 104 3.56 10.13 -4.83
CA PRO A 104 4.71 10.14 -5.72
C PRO A 104 5.14 8.71 -6.06
N ALA A 105 5.83 8.54 -7.20
CA ALA A 105 6.45 7.26 -7.53
C ALA A 105 7.45 6.88 -6.43
N GLU A 106 7.43 5.61 -6.01
CA GLU A 106 8.43 5.05 -5.09
C GLU A 106 9.85 5.35 -5.61
N THR A 107 10.65 6.03 -4.80
CA THR A 107 12.02 6.40 -5.18
C THR A 107 12.95 5.19 -5.15
N ASP A 108 14.06 5.24 -5.90
CA ASP A 108 15.04 4.14 -5.92
C ASP A 108 15.68 3.89 -4.53
N ALA A 109 15.68 4.88 -3.64
CA ALA A 109 16.14 4.74 -2.26
C ALA A 109 15.13 3.98 -1.39
N GLU A 110 13.84 4.33 -1.49
CA GLU A 110 12.75 3.64 -0.79
C GLU A 110 12.59 2.20 -1.29
N LEU A 111 12.74 1.99 -2.60
CA LEU A 111 12.76 0.64 -3.17
C LEU A 111 13.92 -0.18 -2.63
N ARG A 112 15.12 0.41 -2.44
CA ARG A 112 16.26 -0.28 -1.84
C ARG A 112 16.04 -0.61 -0.37
N ILE A 113 15.43 0.29 0.40
CA ILE A 113 15.08 0.03 1.81
C ILE A 113 14.02 -1.08 1.91
N ARG A 114 13.00 -1.03 1.05
CA ARG A 114 11.98 -2.08 0.99
C ARG A 114 12.56 -3.40 0.49
N GLN A 115 13.48 -3.36 -0.48
CA GLN A 115 14.19 -4.55 -0.94
C GLN A 115 15.05 -5.11 0.19
N SER A 116 15.78 -4.29 0.95
CA SER A 116 16.59 -4.75 2.09
C SER A 116 15.75 -5.34 3.22
N GLN A 117 14.56 -4.78 3.48
CA GLN A 117 13.61 -5.35 4.44
C GLN A 117 12.97 -6.64 3.92
N SER A 118 12.65 -6.71 2.62
CA SER A 118 12.03 -7.89 2.02
C SER A 118 13.00 -9.05 1.78
N VAL A 119 14.31 -8.80 1.64
CA VAL A 119 15.35 -9.85 1.63
C VAL A 119 15.80 -10.24 3.03
N ALA A 120 15.41 -9.50 4.07
CA ALA A 120 15.59 -9.92 5.46
C ALA A 120 14.51 -10.92 5.90
N LEU A 121 13.32 -10.89 5.28
CA LEU A 121 12.22 -11.82 5.60
C LEU A 121 12.50 -13.31 5.29
N PRO A 122 13.24 -13.72 4.25
CA PRO A 122 13.52 -15.13 3.98
C PRO A 122 14.75 -15.68 4.72
N SER A 123 15.46 -14.85 5.48
CA SER A 123 16.75 -15.24 6.11
C SER A 123 16.74 -15.16 7.64
N ILE A 124 15.57 -15.06 8.27
CA ILE A 124 15.46 -15.38 9.68
C ILE A 124 15.37 -16.90 9.75
N THR A 125 16.31 -17.53 10.44
CA THR A 125 16.25 -18.98 10.69
C THR A 125 14.87 -19.33 11.26
N PRO A 126 14.34 -20.56 11.04
CA PRO A 126 13.02 -20.95 11.55
C PRO A 126 12.82 -20.63 13.05
N PHE A 127 13.91 -20.58 13.81
CA PHE A 127 13.94 -20.26 15.24
C PHE A 127 13.63 -18.78 15.56
N GLU A 128 14.30 -17.80 14.95
CA GLU A 128 13.99 -16.38 15.28
C GLU A 128 12.68 -15.90 14.62
N ALA A 129 12.24 -16.56 13.54
CA ALA A 129 10.92 -16.32 12.95
C ALA A 129 9.81 -16.78 13.91
N LEU A 130 10.02 -17.91 14.58
CA LEU A 130 9.15 -18.41 15.63
C LEU A 130 9.14 -17.47 16.85
N ASP A 131 10.30 -16.96 17.27
CA ASP A 131 10.42 -16.00 18.38
C ASP A 131 9.64 -14.71 18.11
N GLY A 132 9.83 -14.13 16.91
CA GLY A 132 9.10 -12.95 16.45
C GLY A 132 7.59 -13.19 16.35
N ALA A 133 7.16 -14.35 15.87
CA ALA A 133 5.75 -14.69 15.77
C ALA A 133 5.07 -14.85 17.14
N VAL A 134 5.76 -15.47 18.11
CA VAL A 134 5.26 -15.67 19.47
C VAL A 134 5.21 -14.34 20.24
N SER A 135 6.22 -13.48 20.10
CA SER A 135 6.24 -12.16 20.73
C SER A 135 5.13 -11.23 20.22
N ASN A 136 4.68 -11.42 18.98
CA ASN A 136 3.65 -10.61 18.35
C ASN A 136 2.21 -11.07 18.69
N VAL A 137 2.04 -12.16 19.45
CA VAL A 137 0.72 -12.57 19.94
C VAL A 137 0.25 -11.60 21.02
N THR A 138 -0.99 -11.12 20.87
CA THR A 138 -1.57 -10.14 21.79
C THR A 138 -1.71 -10.75 23.18
N GLY A 139 -1.06 -10.13 24.17
CA GLY A 139 -1.12 -10.56 25.58
C GLY A 139 0.08 -11.38 26.07
N VAL A 140 1.05 -11.70 25.21
CA VAL A 140 2.32 -12.31 25.64
C VAL A 140 3.15 -11.29 26.41
N THR A 141 3.56 -11.64 27.62
CA THR A 141 4.35 -10.77 28.50
C THR A 141 5.80 -11.23 28.64
N ARG A 142 6.05 -12.54 28.60
CA ARG A 142 7.39 -13.14 28.54
C ARG A 142 7.37 -14.34 27.62
N HIS A 143 8.45 -14.55 26.89
CA HIS A 143 8.63 -15.74 26.06
C HIS A 143 10.10 -16.15 26.06
N LYS A 144 10.34 -17.45 25.92
CA LYS A 144 11.66 -18.01 25.72
C LYS A 144 11.55 -19.26 24.86
N LEU A 145 12.35 -19.31 23.80
CA LEU A 145 12.44 -20.48 22.93
C LEU A 145 13.71 -21.28 23.25
N TYR A 146 13.60 -22.59 23.09
CA TYR A 146 14.68 -23.57 23.15
C TYR A 146 14.60 -24.47 21.92
N GLU A 147 15.74 -24.74 21.31
CA GLU A 147 15.87 -25.67 20.19
C GLU A 147 16.89 -26.74 20.56
N ASN A 148 16.52 -28.00 20.29
CA ASN A 148 17.45 -29.11 20.31
C ASN A 148 17.59 -29.63 18.87
N ASP A 149 18.68 -29.24 18.22
CA ASP A 149 19.05 -29.67 16.87
C ASP A 149 19.84 -30.99 16.87
N THR A 150 20.17 -31.53 18.04
CA THR A 150 20.97 -32.74 18.22
C THR A 150 20.14 -34.03 18.16
N GLY A 151 20.80 -35.16 17.88
CA GLY A 151 20.19 -36.49 17.80
C GLY A 151 19.95 -37.18 19.15
N SER A 152 20.12 -36.47 20.26
CA SER A 152 19.90 -36.95 21.63
C SER A 152 19.13 -35.94 22.46
N GLU A 153 18.52 -36.37 23.56
CA GLU A 153 17.88 -35.48 24.52
C GLU A 153 18.88 -34.46 25.10
N ASP A 154 18.48 -33.19 25.21
CA ASP A 154 19.33 -32.13 25.75
C ASP A 154 19.29 -32.08 27.29
N GLY A 155 20.14 -31.24 27.90
CA GLY A 155 20.17 -31.04 29.36
C GLY A 155 18.89 -30.42 29.95
N ASN A 156 17.94 -30.01 29.11
CA ASN A 156 16.67 -29.41 29.45
C ASN A 156 15.49 -30.39 29.21
N GLY A 157 15.76 -31.64 28.80
CA GLY A 157 14.76 -32.67 28.55
C GLY A 157 14.04 -32.54 27.20
N LEU A 158 14.58 -31.77 26.26
CA LEU A 158 13.99 -31.64 24.92
C LEU A 158 14.32 -32.90 24.08
N PRO A 159 13.32 -33.57 23.48
CA PRO A 159 13.55 -34.66 22.54
C PRO A 159 14.45 -34.26 21.36
N PRO A 160 15.12 -35.21 20.70
CA PRO A 160 15.95 -34.91 19.53
C PRO A 160 15.15 -34.25 18.41
N HIS A 161 15.76 -33.28 17.73
CA HIS A 161 15.13 -32.49 16.64
C HIS A 161 13.81 -31.83 17.05
N SER A 162 13.76 -31.23 18.23
CA SER A 162 12.55 -30.57 18.75
C SER A 162 12.78 -29.12 19.13
N VAL A 163 11.70 -28.34 19.12
CA VAL A 163 11.66 -26.95 19.57
C VAL A 163 10.61 -26.83 20.66
N ALA A 164 10.98 -26.16 21.74
CA ALA A 164 10.11 -25.83 22.86
C ALA A 164 9.95 -24.32 23.00
N VAL A 165 8.72 -23.89 23.22
CA VAL A 165 8.36 -22.48 23.37
C VAL A 165 7.69 -22.33 24.74
N ILE A 166 8.30 -21.55 25.62
CA ILE A 166 7.74 -21.20 26.92
C ILE A 166 7.19 -19.79 26.81
N VAL A 167 5.90 -19.61 27.05
CA VAL A 167 5.21 -18.32 26.89
C VAL A 167 4.38 -18.05 28.15
N ASP A 168 4.49 -16.82 28.66
CA ASP A 168 3.74 -16.33 29.81
C ASP A 168 2.78 -15.23 29.34
N GLY A 169 1.47 -15.51 29.42
CA GLY A 169 0.39 -14.67 28.90
C GLY A 169 0.04 -14.93 27.43
N GLY A 170 -1.10 -14.39 26.98
CA GLY A 170 -1.66 -14.57 25.64
C GLY A 170 -2.67 -15.72 25.54
N ASP A 171 -3.34 -15.82 24.39
CA ASP A 171 -4.27 -16.92 24.11
C ASP A 171 -3.51 -18.14 23.56
N VAL A 172 -3.72 -19.30 24.17
CA VAL A 172 -3.08 -20.58 23.78
C VAL A 172 -3.32 -20.93 22.32
N THR A 173 -4.49 -20.60 21.77
CA THR A 173 -4.86 -20.90 20.39
C THR A 173 -4.04 -20.05 19.42
N ASP A 174 -3.89 -18.77 19.72
CA ASP A 174 -3.12 -17.84 18.88
C ASP A 174 -1.62 -18.15 18.93
N ILE A 175 -1.11 -18.50 20.11
CA ILE A 175 0.27 -18.97 20.29
C ILE A 175 0.50 -20.26 19.48
N ALA A 176 -0.41 -21.24 19.57
CA ALA A 176 -0.28 -22.49 18.82
C ALA A 176 -0.34 -22.29 17.30
N GLN A 177 -1.15 -21.35 16.81
CA GLN A 177 -1.20 -20.99 15.38
C GLN A 177 0.08 -20.30 14.92
N ALA A 178 0.60 -19.36 15.71
CA ALA A 178 1.88 -18.70 15.44
C ALA A 178 3.03 -19.71 15.37
N ILE A 179 3.03 -20.71 16.26
CA ILE A 179 4.02 -21.79 16.26
C ILE A 179 3.84 -22.69 15.02
N ARG A 180 2.62 -23.10 14.73
CA ARG A 180 2.32 -24.00 13.60
C ARG A 180 2.64 -23.36 12.24
N GLY A 181 2.43 -22.06 12.09
CA GLY A 181 2.70 -21.33 10.85
C GLY A 181 4.18 -21.13 10.55
N ASN A 182 5.04 -21.09 11.57
CA ASN A 182 6.48 -20.82 11.44
C ASN A 182 7.37 -22.05 11.61
N LYS A 183 6.78 -23.20 11.93
CA LYS A 183 7.49 -24.47 12.10
C LYS A 183 7.95 -25.04 10.75
N GLY A 184 9.24 -25.39 10.65
CA GLY A 184 9.80 -26.13 9.52
C GLY A 184 9.28 -27.57 9.41
N GLN A 185 9.20 -28.12 8.19
CA GLN A 185 8.83 -29.53 7.99
C GLN A 185 9.89 -30.44 8.64
N GLY A 186 9.50 -31.24 9.64
CA GLY A 186 10.37 -32.27 10.26
C GLY A 186 10.69 -32.07 11.75
N THR A 187 10.45 -30.90 12.33
CA THR A 187 10.73 -30.65 13.77
C THR A 187 9.58 -31.17 14.64
N ALA A 188 9.82 -31.72 15.83
CA ALA A 188 8.75 -31.99 16.82
C ALA A 188 8.52 -30.75 17.70
N THR A 189 7.27 -30.46 18.07
CA THR A 189 6.96 -29.35 19.01
C THR A 189 6.66 -29.95 20.37
N HIS A 190 7.40 -29.53 21.39
CA HIS A 190 7.22 -29.99 22.76
C HIS A 190 6.88 -28.80 23.66
N GLY A 191 5.85 -28.94 24.49
CA GLY A 191 5.42 -27.87 25.39
C GLY A 191 4.42 -28.38 26.41
N THR A 192 4.50 -27.83 27.60
CA THR A 192 3.53 -28.02 28.67
C THR A 192 2.99 -26.64 29.05
N THR A 193 1.67 -26.47 29.02
CA THR A 193 0.97 -25.31 29.58
C THR A 193 1.03 -25.28 31.09
#